data_AF-A0A1J9QA71-F1
#
_entry.id   AF-A0A1J9QA71-F1
#
_cell.length_a   1.000
_cell.length_b   1.000
_cell.length_c   1.000
_cell.angle_alpha   90.00
_cell.angle_beta   90.00
_cell.angle_gamma   90.00
#
_symmetry.space_group_name_H-M   'P 1'
#
loop_
_entity.id
_entity.type
_entity.pdbx_description
1 polymer ?
#
loop_
_entity_poly.entity_id
_entity_poly.type
_entity_poly.pdbx_seq_one_letter_code
_entity_poly.pdbx_strand_id
1 'polypeptide(L)'
;MQMIGPLRSIFWLAGYDDLVKVVDDAAYVLKNEIMAVPPGCHAGPFLLNLLYEERKIPEELYWQHEYPEADINNSVSFVRSQNLPTSVQTLHMKHHKKLDVFCKRAKDHLGHDIMNNSSVSFCGLSLISLEQILAFFIPTARSASFHHEFGPGIYTTSNFPLAKMYAGSNGAIMVFKNTDYHNLEVWRPQGAEWNSLVAAWRRLPMKDIQLPDQYKTADVIVGPISIGQGERPKPDHNVIQQAHVSYRSCERLAASLVAIIYLKN
;
A
#
# COMPACT_ATOMS: atom_id res chain seq x y z
N MET A 1 -12.47 -13.08 -2.27
CA MET A 1 -11.81 -11.76 -2.45
C MET A 1 -10.95 -11.84 -3.70
N GLN A 2 -10.97 -10.84 -4.58
CA GLN A 2 -10.06 -10.79 -5.75
C GLN A 2 -8.77 -10.09 -5.32
N MET A 3 -7.61 -10.71 -5.56
CA MET A 3 -6.31 -10.09 -5.26
C MET A 3 -5.80 -9.38 -6.50
N ILE A 4 -5.50 -8.09 -6.40
CA ILE A 4 -4.99 -7.28 -7.51
C ILE A 4 -3.81 -6.47 -7.00
N GLY A 5 -2.67 -6.55 -7.69
CA GLY A 5 -1.47 -5.82 -7.29
C GLY A 5 -0.26 -6.14 -8.17
N PRO A 6 0.88 -5.49 -7.91
CA PRO A 6 2.14 -5.79 -8.58
C PRO A 6 2.53 -7.26 -8.37
N LEU A 7 3.05 -7.90 -9.42
CA LEU A 7 3.43 -9.31 -9.42
C LEU A 7 4.38 -9.66 -8.26
N ARG A 8 5.37 -8.80 -8.00
CA ARG A 8 6.31 -8.95 -6.86
C ARG A 8 5.58 -9.05 -5.52
N SER A 9 4.55 -8.23 -5.32
CA SER A 9 3.81 -8.17 -4.06
C SER A 9 2.97 -9.43 -3.86
N ILE A 10 2.42 -9.97 -4.96
CA ILE A 10 1.60 -11.17 -4.91
C ILE A 10 2.46 -12.42 -4.69
N PHE A 11 3.61 -12.54 -5.34
CA PHE A 11 4.53 -13.67 -5.08
C PHE A 11 5.09 -13.66 -3.68
N TRP A 12 5.46 -12.48 -3.18
CA TRP A 12 5.89 -12.33 -1.81
C TRP A 12 4.83 -12.80 -0.80
N LEU A 13 3.56 -12.41 -1.00
CA LEU A 13 2.44 -12.87 -0.16
C LEU A 13 2.29 -14.37 -0.13
N ALA A 14 2.47 -14.99 -1.30
CA ALA A 14 2.31 -16.42 -1.45
C ALA A 14 3.55 -17.21 -1.01
N GLY A 15 4.62 -16.54 -0.55
CA GLY A 15 5.84 -17.17 -0.03
C GLY A 15 6.92 -17.48 -1.07
N TYR A 16 6.84 -16.92 -2.28
CA TYR A 16 7.74 -17.21 -3.40
C TYR A 16 8.88 -16.18 -3.49
N ASP A 17 9.78 -16.16 -2.49
CA ASP A 17 10.86 -15.16 -2.37
C ASP A 17 11.86 -15.19 -3.54
N ASP A 18 12.09 -16.36 -4.11
CA ASP A 18 12.93 -16.56 -5.30
C ASP A 18 12.28 -15.96 -6.56
N LEU A 19 10.95 -16.10 -6.73
CA LEU A 19 10.22 -15.43 -7.81
C LEU A 19 10.25 -13.91 -7.67
N VAL A 20 10.23 -13.38 -6.44
CA VAL A 20 10.42 -11.94 -6.21
C VAL A 20 11.79 -11.48 -6.71
N LYS A 21 12.86 -12.25 -6.45
CA LYS A 21 14.21 -11.94 -6.96
C LYS A 21 14.27 -11.99 -8.47
N VAL A 22 13.58 -12.95 -9.09
CA VAL A 22 13.50 -13.08 -10.56
C VAL A 22 12.79 -11.88 -11.19
N VAL A 23 11.78 -11.31 -10.53
CA VAL A 23 11.15 -10.05 -10.98
C VAL A 23 12.13 -8.87 -10.92
N ASP A 24 13.04 -8.86 -9.95
CA ASP A 24 14.03 -7.79 -9.74
C ASP A 24 15.32 -7.97 -10.58
N ASP A 25 15.51 -9.13 -11.22
CA ASP A 25 16.73 -9.48 -11.96
C ASP A 25 16.59 -9.20 -13.48
N ALA A 26 17.45 -8.31 -13.98
CA ALA A 26 17.47 -7.90 -15.38
C ALA A 26 17.84 -9.02 -16.38
N ALA A 27 18.37 -10.15 -15.91
CA ALA A 27 18.62 -11.32 -16.74
C ALA A 27 17.34 -12.06 -17.14
N TYR A 28 16.22 -11.80 -16.45
CA TYR A 28 14.95 -12.45 -16.72
C TYR A 28 13.98 -11.53 -17.48
N VAL A 29 13.08 -12.16 -18.26
CA VAL A 29 12.06 -11.47 -19.06
C VAL A 29 10.90 -10.96 -18.18
N LEU A 30 10.84 -11.42 -16.93
CA LEU A 30 9.72 -11.18 -16.05
C LEU A 30 9.69 -9.72 -15.57
N LYS A 31 8.60 -9.02 -15.89
CA LYS A 31 8.37 -7.63 -15.46
C LYS A 31 7.43 -7.60 -14.27
N ASN A 32 7.60 -6.60 -13.40
CA ASN A 32 6.70 -6.35 -12.28
C ASN A 32 5.36 -5.72 -12.75
N GLU A 33 4.55 -6.53 -13.43
CA GLU A 33 3.26 -6.15 -13.98
C GLU A 33 2.16 -6.18 -12.90
N ILE A 34 1.08 -5.43 -13.10
CA ILE A 34 -0.08 -5.48 -12.20
C ILE A 34 -0.97 -6.63 -12.62
N MET A 35 -1.10 -7.63 -11.76
CA MET A 35 -1.84 -8.85 -12.03
C MET A 35 -3.12 -8.91 -11.19
N ALA A 36 -4.14 -9.56 -11.73
CA ALA A 36 -5.39 -9.85 -11.04
C ALA A 36 -5.55 -11.36 -10.89
N VAL A 37 -5.61 -11.84 -9.65
CA VAL A 37 -5.89 -13.23 -9.31
C VAL A 37 -7.41 -13.42 -9.18
N PRO A 38 -8.02 -14.34 -9.94
CA PRO A 38 -9.44 -14.60 -9.86
C PRO A 38 -9.90 -15.00 -8.45
N PRO A 39 -11.13 -14.65 -8.05
CA PRO A 39 -11.67 -15.08 -6.77
C PRO A 39 -11.67 -16.61 -6.65
N GLY A 40 -11.19 -17.14 -5.51
CA GLY A 40 -11.15 -18.58 -5.24
C GLY A 40 -9.87 -19.28 -5.70
N CYS A 41 -8.97 -18.58 -6.38
CA CYS A 41 -7.66 -19.11 -6.75
C CYS A 41 -6.61 -18.85 -5.67
N HIS A 42 -5.66 -19.78 -5.52
CA HIS A 42 -4.44 -19.55 -4.76
C HIS A 42 -3.48 -18.69 -5.60
N ALA A 43 -3.11 -17.53 -5.07
CA ALA A 43 -2.41 -16.49 -5.83
C ALA A 43 -1.07 -16.95 -6.40
N GLY A 44 -0.23 -17.63 -5.61
CA GLY A 44 1.06 -18.15 -6.03
C GLY A 44 0.95 -19.16 -7.18
N PRO A 45 0.29 -20.31 -6.97
CA PRO A 45 0.12 -21.32 -8.03
C PRO A 45 -0.59 -20.79 -9.29
N PHE A 46 -1.62 -19.95 -9.13
CA PHE A 46 -2.31 -19.36 -10.27
C PHE A 46 -1.36 -18.51 -11.14
N LEU A 47 -0.59 -17.63 -10.51
CA LEU A 47 0.35 -16.77 -11.25
C LEU A 47 1.53 -17.56 -11.79
N LEU A 48 2.02 -18.56 -11.06
CA LEU A 48 3.10 -19.42 -11.52
C LEU A 48 2.71 -20.14 -12.84
N ASN A 49 1.52 -20.76 -12.87
CA ASN A 49 1.00 -21.43 -14.07
C ASN A 49 0.81 -20.44 -15.22
N LEU A 50 0.21 -19.29 -14.95
CA LEU A 50 -0.03 -18.26 -15.97
C LEU A 50 1.30 -17.77 -16.59
N LEU A 51 2.31 -17.48 -15.77
CA LEU A 51 3.61 -17.00 -16.26
C LEU A 51 4.40 -18.08 -17.00
N TYR A 52 4.25 -19.35 -16.60
CA TYR A 52 4.85 -20.47 -17.30
C TYR A 52 4.21 -20.69 -18.67
N GLU A 53 2.88 -20.65 -18.75
CA GLU A 53 2.13 -20.69 -20.02
C GLU A 53 2.51 -19.53 -20.95
N GLU A 54 2.72 -18.33 -20.40
CA GLU A 54 3.21 -17.16 -21.13
C GLU A 54 4.73 -17.19 -21.43
N ARG A 55 5.45 -18.23 -20.99
CA ARG A 55 6.92 -18.37 -21.12
C ARG A 55 7.71 -17.20 -20.54
N LYS A 56 7.18 -16.56 -19.49
CA LYS A 56 7.82 -15.45 -18.78
C LYS A 56 8.75 -15.89 -17.65
N ILE A 57 8.67 -17.17 -17.24
CA ILE A 57 9.57 -17.78 -16.27
C ILE A 57 10.24 -19.03 -16.88
N PRO A 58 11.49 -19.36 -16.51
CA PRO A 58 12.14 -20.60 -16.91
C PRO A 58 11.40 -21.84 -16.38
N GLU A 59 11.50 -22.93 -17.14
CA GLU A 59 10.87 -24.21 -16.80
C GLU A 59 11.43 -24.79 -15.48
N GLU A 60 12.72 -24.60 -15.22
CA GLU A 60 13.37 -25.08 -13.99
C GLU A 60 12.80 -24.41 -12.74
N LEU A 61 12.51 -23.11 -12.82
CA LEU A 61 11.93 -22.32 -11.73
C LEU A 61 10.48 -22.73 -11.48
N TYR A 62 9.73 -23.04 -12.54
CA TYR A 62 8.36 -23.52 -12.46
C TYR A 62 8.28 -24.87 -11.73
N TRP A 63 9.10 -25.84 -12.13
CA TRP A 63 9.08 -27.18 -11.55
C TRP A 63 9.52 -27.24 -10.08
N GLN A 64 10.38 -26.32 -9.63
CA GLN A 64 10.77 -26.19 -8.21
C GLN A 64 9.58 -25.90 -7.29
N HIS A 65 8.51 -25.30 -7.84
CA HIS A 65 7.34 -24.86 -7.09
C HIS A 65 6.10 -25.72 -7.31
N GLU A 66 5.96 -26.38 -8.46
CA GLU A 66 4.86 -27.31 -8.73
C GLU A 66 5.03 -28.65 -7.97
N TYR A 67 6.28 -29.07 -7.77
CA TYR A 67 6.61 -30.26 -6.99
C TYR A 67 7.62 -29.90 -5.89
N PRO A 68 7.18 -29.28 -4.78
CA PRO A 68 8.06 -29.12 -3.64
C PRO A 68 8.52 -30.52 -3.22
N GLU A 69 9.83 -30.78 -3.24
CA GLU A 69 10.40 -31.94 -2.54
C GLU A 69 9.77 -31.95 -1.15
N ALA A 70 9.17 -33.08 -0.76
CA ALA A 70 8.28 -33.19 0.38
C ALA A 70 8.99 -32.86 1.71
N ASP A 71 9.23 -31.59 1.97
CA ASP A 71 9.69 -31.09 3.25
C ASP A 71 8.44 -30.89 4.11
N ILE A 72 8.18 -31.92 4.92
CA ILE A 72 7.01 -32.08 5.80
C ILE A 72 6.86 -30.88 6.75
N ASN A 73 7.90 -30.06 6.92
CA ASN A 73 7.88 -28.85 7.75
C ASN A 73 7.26 -27.60 7.10
N ASN A 74 7.03 -27.57 5.78
CA ASN A 74 6.58 -26.36 5.07
C ASN A 74 5.06 -26.29 4.80
N SER A 75 4.28 -27.20 5.41
CA SER A 75 2.85 -27.34 5.13
C SER A 75 1.92 -26.41 5.91
N VAL A 76 2.43 -25.47 6.72
CA VAL A 76 1.56 -24.56 7.50
C VAL A 76 2.18 -23.15 7.63
N SER A 77 1.89 -22.28 6.66
CA SER A 77 1.56 -20.84 6.83
C SER A 77 1.88 -20.05 5.55
N PHE A 78 1.00 -20.09 4.54
CA PHE A 78 1.10 -19.26 3.32
C PHE A 78 0.79 -17.77 3.54
N VAL A 79 0.87 -17.30 4.79
CA VAL A 79 0.79 -15.89 5.14
C VAL A 79 2.04 -15.59 5.95
N ARG A 80 2.94 -14.79 5.39
CA ARG A 80 4.15 -14.37 6.09
C ARG A 80 3.77 -13.64 7.38
N SER A 81 4.50 -13.93 8.46
CA SER A 81 4.30 -13.24 9.74
C SER A 81 4.52 -11.74 9.55
N GLN A 82 3.56 -10.94 10.01
CA GLN A 82 3.63 -9.49 9.90
C GLN A 82 4.56 -8.92 10.97
N ASN A 83 5.41 -7.96 10.61
CA ASN A 83 6.27 -7.24 11.55
C ASN A 83 5.49 -6.17 12.34
N LEU A 84 4.37 -6.57 12.94
CA LEU A 84 3.60 -5.69 13.82
C LEU A 84 4.33 -5.56 15.17
N PRO A 85 4.32 -4.36 15.77
CA PRO A 85 4.85 -4.16 17.11
C PRO A 85 4.13 -5.04 18.14
N THR A 86 4.84 -5.45 19.18
CA THR A 86 4.31 -6.27 20.28
C THR A 86 3.14 -5.58 21.01
N SER A 87 3.06 -4.26 20.95
CA SER A 87 1.98 -3.46 21.51
C SER A 87 1.58 -2.33 20.57
N VAL A 88 0.28 -2.20 20.31
CA VAL A 88 -0.32 -1.08 19.57
C VAL A 88 -1.41 -0.48 20.45
N GLN A 89 -1.36 0.83 20.69
CA GLN A 89 -2.37 1.51 21.49
C GLN A 89 -3.71 1.54 20.74
N THR A 90 -4.80 1.13 21.39
CA THR A 90 -6.14 1.22 20.79
C THR A 90 -6.96 2.29 21.51
N LEU A 91 -7.60 3.15 20.72
CA LEU A 91 -8.48 4.20 21.22
C LEU A 91 -9.85 4.07 20.59
N HIS A 92 -10.91 4.18 21.39
CA HIS A 92 -12.27 4.28 20.90
C HIS A 92 -12.77 5.70 21.08
N MET A 93 -13.05 6.37 19.97
CA MET A 93 -13.50 7.76 19.98
C MET A 93 -14.88 7.87 19.35
N LYS A 94 -15.76 8.67 19.98
CA LYS A 94 -17.02 9.06 19.34
C LYS A 94 -16.74 9.95 18.15
N HIS A 95 -17.44 9.68 17.04
CA HIS A 95 -17.45 10.56 15.89
C HIS A 95 -17.92 11.95 16.29
N HIS A 96 -17.35 12.97 15.65
CA HIS A 96 -17.77 14.34 15.82
C HIS A 96 -17.79 15.05 14.47
N LYS A 97 -18.91 15.71 14.14
CA LYS A 97 -19.07 16.42 12.85
C LYS A 97 -18.07 17.57 12.69
N LYS A 98 -17.81 18.31 13.77
CA LYS A 98 -16.77 19.36 13.79
C LYS A 98 -15.39 18.71 13.92
N LEU A 99 -14.59 18.77 12.85
CA LEU A 99 -13.25 18.17 12.79
C LEU A 99 -12.31 18.71 13.87
N ASP A 100 -12.32 20.00 14.16
CA ASP A 100 -11.42 20.60 15.16
C ASP A 100 -11.66 20.02 16.57
N VAL A 101 -12.92 19.77 16.92
CA VAL A 101 -13.28 19.15 18.20
C VAL A 101 -12.78 17.72 18.27
N PHE A 102 -12.92 16.96 17.18
CA PHE A 102 -12.37 15.61 17.10
C PHE A 102 -10.84 15.63 17.23
N CYS A 103 -10.17 16.51 16.48
CA CYS A 103 -8.71 16.63 16.49
C CYS A 103 -8.18 17.01 17.86
N LYS A 104 -8.82 17.97 18.53
CA LYS A 104 -8.47 18.35 19.90
C LYS A 104 -8.56 17.16 20.85
N ARG A 105 -9.68 16.42 20.83
CA ARG A 105 -9.84 15.22 21.67
C ARG A 105 -8.83 14.14 21.35
N ALA A 106 -8.51 13.90 20.08
CA ALA A 106 -7.49 12.92 19.69
C ALA A 106 -6.12 13.32 20.24
N LYS A 107 -5.78 14.61 20.19
CA LYS A 107 -4.58 15.18 20.82
C LYS A 107 -4.54 14.95 22.32
N ASP A 108 -5.65 15.18 23.00
CA ASP A 108 -5.74 14.98 24.45
C ASP A 108 -5.51 13.50 24.85
N HIS A 109 -5.90 12.54 24.00
CA HIS A 109 -5.74 11.09 24.29
C HIS A 109 -4.39 10.50 23.86
N LEU A 110 -3.89 10.87 22.68
CA LEU A 110 -2.61 10.37 22.15
C LEU A 110 -1.40 11.11 22.73
N GLY A 111 -1.62 12.27 23.34
CA GLY A 111 -0.57 13.12 23.88
C GLY A 111 0.17 13.93 22.81
N HIS A 112 0.88 14.95 23.29
CA HIS A 112 1.64 15.87 22.45
C HIS A 112 2.81 15.18 21.70
N ASP A 113 3.41 14.15 22.29
CA ASP A 113 4.58 13.45 21.73
C ASP A 113 4.28 12.66 20.46
N ILE A 114 3.02 12.30 20.24
CA ILE A 114 2.54 11.69 19.01
C ILE A 114 2.01 12.79 18.09
N MET A 115 1.09 13.62 18.58
CA MET A 115 0.32 14.50 17.69
C MET A 115 1.03 15.78 17.23
N ASN A 116 2.12 16.19 17.89
CA ASN A 116 2.95 17.31 17.45
C ASN A 116 4.26 16.86 16.79
N ASN A 117 4.44 15.55 16.57
CA ASN A 117 5.66 15.03 15.99
C ASN A 117 5.59 15.08 14.45
N SER A 118 6.61 15.69 13.83
CA SER A 118 6.71 15.82 12.37
C SER A 118 6.92 14.49 11.65
N SER A 119 7.34 13.42 12.35
CA SER A 119 7.53 12.08 11.81
C SER A 119 6.29 11.18 11.95
N VAL A 120 5.14 11.74 12.33
CA VAL A 120 3.89 11.00 12.43
C VAL A 120 3.08 11.11 11.15
N SER A 121 2.59 9.96 10.69
CA SER A 121 1.70 9.85 9.55
C SER A 121 0.45 9.05 9.92
N PHE A 122 -0.63 9.33 9.22
CA PHE A 122 -1.95 8.82 9.52
C PHE A 122 -2.54 8.16 8.28
N CYS A 123 -3.09 6.96 8.44
CA CYS A 123 -3.91 6.30 7.43
C CYS A 123 -5.35 6.30 7.94
N GLY A 124 -6.27 6.92 7.20
CA GLY A 124 -7.70 6.90 7.51
C GLY A 124 -8.42 5.91 6.60
N LEU A 125 -9.26 5.05 7.18
CA LEU A 125 -9.80 3.90 6.46
C LEU A 125 -11.12 3.39 7.06
N SER A 126 -11.90 2.67 6.26
CA SER A 126 -13.07 1.92 6.78
C SER A 126 -12.62 0.70 7.58
N LEU A 127 -13.48 0.17 8.46
CA LEU A 127 -13.16 -1.01 9.27
C LEU A 127 -12.81 -2.25 8.43
N ILE A 128 -13.49 -2.47 7.30
CA ILE A 128 -13.17 -3.57 6.37
C ILE A 128 -11.75 -3.41 5.80
N SER A 129 -11.36 -2.18 5.44
CA SER A 129 -10.01 -1.93 4.93
C SER A 129 -8.96 -2.13 6.03
N LEU A 130 -9.30 -1.76 7.27
CA LEU A 130 -8.40 -1.93 8.42
C LEU A 130 -8.13 -3.42 8.64
N GLU A 131 -9.17 -4.24 8.66
CA GLU A 131 -9.03 -5.69 8.81
C GLU A 131 -8.14 -6.29 7.71
N GLN A 132 -8.35 -5.88 6.45
CA GLN A 132 -7.52 -6.31 5.32
C GLN A 132 -6.06 -5.88 5.47
N ILE A 133 -5.80 -4.62 5.87
CA ILE A 133 -4.45 -4.12 6.05
C ILE A 133 -3.77 -4.81 7.25
N LEU A 134 -4.47 -5.02 8.37
CA LEU A 134 -3.89 -5.70 9.53
C LEU A 134 -3.59 -7.18 9.24
N ALA A 135 -4.36 -7.83 8.38
CA ALA A 135 -4.12 -9.22 7.99
C ALA A 135 -2.90 -9.38 7.08
N PHE A 136 -2.68 -8.44 6.15
CA PHE A 136 -1.71 -8.64 5.06
C PHE A 136 -0.64 -7.55 4.91
N PHE A 137 -0.92 -6.31 5.31
CA PHE A 137 -0.01 -5.16 5.21
C PHE A 137 0.67 -5.07 3.84
N ILE A 138 -0.13 -5.08 2.77
CA ILE A 138 0.33 -5.06 1.38
C ILE A 138 -0.22 -3.86 0.62
N PRO A 139 0.46 -3.44 -0.47
CA PRO A 139 -0.14 -2.53 -1.44
C PRO A 139 -1.43 -3.15 -1.98
N THR A 140 -2.58 -2.52 -1.72
CA THR A 140 -3.87 -2.98 -2.27
C THR A 140 -4.28 -2.10 -3.43
N ALA A 141 -4.60 -2.71 -4.57
CA ALA A 141 -5.25 -2.02 -5.67
C ALA A 141 -6.74 -1.96 -5.38
N ARG A 142 -7.24 -0.83 -4.88
CA ARG A 142 -8.68 -0.57 -4.86
C ARG A 142 -9.11 0.08 -6.17
N SER A 143 -10.08 -0.54 -6.84
CA SER A 143 -10.68 0.04 -8.03
C SER A 143 -11.43 1.34 -7.66
N ALA A 144 -11.06 2.42 -8.35
CA ALA A 144 -11.89 3.59 -8.58
C ALA A 144 -12.26 4.51 -7.40
N SER A 145 -11.47 4.61 -6.33
CA SER A 145 -11.55 5.83 -5.49
C SER A 145 -10.56 6.87 -6.00
N PHE A 146 -11.01 8.12 -6.14
CA PHE A 146 -10.17 9.29 -6.49
C PHE A 146 -8.99 9.53 -5.52
N HIS A 147 -8.86 8.72 -4.48
CA HIS A 147 -7.87 8.85 -3.42
C HIS A 147 -6.59 8.04 -3.67
N HIS A 148 -6.52 7.26 -4.76
CA HIS A 148 -5.33 6.46 -5.13
C HIS A 148 -4.61 7.03 -6.35
N GLU A 149 -4.29 8.33 -6.32
CA GLU A 149 -3.69 9.06 -7.44
C GLU A 149 -2.24 8.65 -7.74
N PHE A 150 -1.62 7.84 -6.88
CA PHE A 150 -0.28 7.28 -7.04
C PHE A 150 -0.30 5.75 -7.25
N GLY A 151 -1.46 5.17 -7.57
CA GLY A 151 -1.61 3.74 -7.82
C GLY A 151 -1.83 2.86 -6.59
N PRO A 152 -1.69 1.52 -6.71
CA PRO A 152 -1.88 0.59 -5.61
C PRO A 152 -0.89 0.83 -4.47
N GLY A 153 -1.38 0.94 -3.24
CA GLY A 153 -0.53 1.23 -2.08
C GLY A 153 -1.30 1.41 -0.78
N ILE A 154 -0.57 1.45 0.34
CA ILE A 154 -1.11 1.94 1.61
C ILE A 154 -0.81 3.44 1.69
N TYR A 155 -1.87 4.24 1.80
CA TYR A 155 -1.75 5.69 1.76
C TYR A 155 -1.76 6.31 3.15
N THR A 156 -0.74 7.11 3.45
CA THR A 156 -0.64 7.87 4.69
C THR A 156 -0.51 9.36 4.39
N THR A 157 -0.81 10.20 5.39
CA THR A 157 -0.65 11.66 5.32
C THR A 157 -0.27 12.21 6.69
N SER A 158 0.48 13.30 6.73
CA SER A 158 0.72 14.06 7.97
C SER A 158 -0.50 14.91 8.37
N ASN A 159 -1.50 15.07 7.50
CA ASN A 159 -2.70 15.85 7.76
C ASN A 159 -3.75 14.99 8.50
N PHE A 160 -3.78 15.10 9.83
CA PHE A 160 -4.73 14.35 10.67
C PHE A 160 -6.21 14.60 10.32
N PRO A 161 -6.67 15.85 10.09
CA PRO A 161 -8.03 16.10 9.60
C PRO A 161 -8.38 15.32 8.32
N LEU A 162 -7.45 15.24 7.36
CA LEU A 162 -7.66 14.48 6.12
C LEU A 162 -7.79 12.99 6.38
N ALA A 163 -6.91 12.40 7.20
CA ALA A 163 -7.05 11.01 7.61
C ALA A 163 -8.40 10.77 8.31
N LYS A 164 -8.86 11.70 9.14
CA LYS A 164 -10.18 11.63 9.76
C LYS A 164 -11.33 11.73 8.76
N MET A 165 -11.17 12.43 7.64
CA MET A 165 -12.14 12.43 6.55
C MET A 165 -12.21 11.06 5.88
N TYR A 166 -11.06 10.44 5.56
CA TYR A 166 -11.00 9.11 4.95
C TYR A 166 -11.55 8.01 5.86
N ALA A 167 -11.39 8.13 7.18
CA ALA A 167 -11.98 7.22 8.14
C ALA A 167 -13.52 7.35 8.26
N GLY A 168 -14.13 8.43 7.75
CA GLY A 168 -15.58 8.63 7.82
C GLY A 168 -16.11 8.71 9.25
N SER A 169 -17.37 8.32 9.48
CA SER A 169 -17.99 8.30 10.81
C SER A 169 -17.84 6.98 11.56
N ASN A 170 -17.58 5.88 10.85
CA ASN A 170 -17.53 4.52 11.37
C ASN A 170 -16.35 3.73 10.78
N GLY A 171 -15.17 4.33 10.81
CA GLY A 171 -13.92 3.72 10.35
C GLY A 171 -12.86 3.76 11.44
N ALA A 172 -11.61 3.74 11.01
CA ALA A 172 -10.46 3.82 11.89
C ALA A 172 -9.37 4.72 11.32
N ILE A 173 -8.48 5.19 12.18
CA ILE A 173 -7.24 5.87 11.81
C ILE A 173 -6.09 5.09 12.40
N MET A 174 -5.19 4.61 11.55
CA MET A 174 -3.90 4.06 11.97
C MET A 174 -2.89 5.20 12.09
N VAL A 175 -2.12 5.17 13.17
CA VAL A 175 -1.11 6.18 13.52
C VAL A 175 0.26 5.52 13.46
N PHE A 176 1.12 6.05 12.59
CA PHE A 176 2.48 5.58 12.39
C PHE A 176 3.46 6.65 12.87
N LYS A 177 4.55 6.24 13.50
CA LYS A 177 5.56 7.16 14.05
C LYS A 177 6.95 6.69 13.72
N ASN A 178 7.80 7.60 13.26
CA ASN A 178 9.21 7.32 12.92
C ASN A 178 9.35 6.18 11.91
N THR A 179 8.54 6.16 10.85
CA THR A 179 8.69 5.16 9.78
C THR A 179 10.10 5.24 9.19
N ASP A 180 10.78 4.09 9.19
CA ASP A 180 12.16 3.99 8.70
C ASP A 180 12.18 3.90 7.18
N TYR A 181 12.72 4.93 6.52
CA TYR A 181 12.89 4.97 5.06
C TYR A 181 14.32 4.68 4.60
N HIS A 182 15.24 4.30 5.51
CA HIS A 182 16.60 3.95 5.10
C HIS A 182 16.59 2.74 4.17
N ASN A 183 17.38 2.83 3.09
CA ASN A 183 17.45 1.80 2.04
C ASN A 183 16.13 1.53 1.31
N LEU A 184 15.19 2.49 1.32
CA LEU A 184 14.00 2.48 0.47
C LEU A 184 14.12 3.52 -0.65
N GLU A 185 13.63 3.17 -1.83
CA GLU A 185 13.51 4.07 -2.97
C GLU A 185 12.30 5.01 -2.77
N VAL A 186 12.55 6.21 -2.24
CA VAL A 186 11.52 7.24 -2.02
C VAL A 186 11.46 8.18 -3.23
N TRP A 187 10.46 7.98 -4.08
CA TRP A 187 10.24 8.82 -5.25
C TRP A 187 9.31 9.99 -4.95
N ARG A 188 9.68 11.19 -5.42
CA ARG A 188 8.95 12.44 -5.25
C ARG A 188 8.65 13.06 -6.63
N PRO A 189 7.62 12.59 -7.34
CA PRO A 189 7.34 13.05 -8.70
C PRO A 189 7.07 14.56 -8.72
N GLN A 190 7.62 15.26 -9.73
CA GLN A 190 7.43 16.71 -9.92
C GLN A 190 6.99 17.03 -11.35
N GLY A 191 6.32 18.17 -11.52
CA GLY A 191 5.97 18.72 -12.84
C GLY A 191 5.29 17.69 -13.75
N ALA A 192 5.94 17.38 -14.87
CA ALA A 192 5.42 16.42 -15.86
C ALA A 192 5.27 14.99 -15.31
N GLU A 193 6.18 14.54 -14.44
CA GLU A 193 6.11 13.19 -13.86
C GLU A 193 4.87 13.02 -12.97
N TRP A 194 4.60 14.03 -12.12
CA TRP A 194 3.42 14.04 -11.27
C TRP A 194 2.14 14.08 -12.11
N ASN A 195 2.10 14.93 -13.14
CA ASN A 195 0.95 15.02 -14.05
C ASN A 195 0.66 13.69 -14.74
N SER A 196 1.69 13.00 -15.26
CA SER A 196 1.54 11.69 -15.91
C SER A 196 1.06 10.62 -14.93
N LEU A 197 1.64 10.58 -13.72
CA LEU A 197 1.26 9.61 -12.68
C LEU A 197 -0.20 9.79 -12.27
N VAL A 198 -0.59 11.00 -11.89
CA VAL A 198 -1.96 11.31 -11.45
C VAL A 198 -2.95 11.05 -12.57
N ALA A 199 -2.62 11.41 -13.81
CA ALA A 199 -3.49 11.15 -14.95
C ALA A 199 -3.69 9.68 -15.25
N ALA A 200 -2.63 8.87 -15.18
CA ALA A 200 -2.71 7.42 -15.33
C ALA A 200 -3.69 6.82 -14.33
N TRP A 201 -3.54 7.18 -13.06
CA TRP A 201 -4.32 6.57 -11.97
C TRP A 201 -5.72 7.15 -11.81
N ARG A 202 -5.95 8.41 -12.21
CA ARG A 202 -7.29 9.00 -12.34
C ARG A 202 -8.00 8.62 -13.64
N ARG A 203 -7.35 7.85 -14.53
CA ARG A 203 -7.88 7.43 -15.85
C ARG A 203 -8.33 8.62 -16.70
N LEU A 204 -7.57 9.70 -16.66
CA LEU A 204 -7.88 10.88 -17.47
C LEU A 204 -7.64 10.58 -18.96
N PRO A 205 -8.49 11.11 -19.87
CA PRO A 205 -8.34 10.89 -21.30
C PRO A 205 -7.18 11.73 -21.85
N MET A 206 -5.94 11.32 -21.59
CA MET A 206 -4.76 11.86 -22.26
C MET A 206 -4.22 10.83 -23.26
N LYS A 207 -3.82 11.32 -24.44
CA LYS A 207 -3.10 10.50 -25.42
C LYS A 207 -1.72 10.16 -24.85
N ASP A 208 -1.33 8.89 -24.96
CA ASP A 208 0.02 8.38 -24.68
C ASP A 208 0.54 8.64 -23.25
N ILE A 209 -0.27 8.37 -22.21
CA ILE A 209 0.24 8.40 -20.83
C ILE A 209 1.23 7.25 -20.64
N GLN A 210 2.50 7.58 -20.49
CA GLN A 210 3.53 6.66 -19.98
C GLN A 210 3.84 6.98 -18.52
N LEU A 211 3.81 5.94 -17.68
CA LEU A 211 4.27 6.04 -16.31
C LEU A 211 5.81 6.20 -16.31
N PRO A 212 6.36 7.16 -15.53
CA PRO A 212 7.80 7.30 -15.38
C PRO A 212 8.44 6.00 -14.88
N ASP A 213 9.67 5.71 -15.32
CA ASP A 213 10.35 4.45 -14.95
C ASP A 213 10.56 4.30 -13.44
N GLN A 214 10.72 5.42 -12.73
CA GLN A 214 10.83 5.47 -11.27
C GLN A 214 9.60 4.88 -10.57
N TYR A 215 8.43 4.90 -11.20
CA TYR A 215 7.23 4.25 -10.65
C TYR A 215 7.42 2.74 -10.45
N LYS A 216 8.22 2.09 -11.31
CA LYS A 216 8.43 0.63 -11.29
C LYS A 216 9.29 0.20 -10.09
N THR A 217 10.26 1.04 -9.73
CA THR A 217 11.27 0.74 -8.70
C THR A 217 10.96 1.41 -7.36
N ALA A 218 10.05 2.39 -7.31
CA ALA A 218 9.70 3.06 -6.08
C ALA A 218 9.18 2.09 -5.00
N ASP A 219 9.67 2.30 -3.78
CA ASP A 219 9.13 1.71 -2.56
C ASP A 219 8.05 2.62 -1.98
N VAL A 220 8.31 3.93 -1.97
CA VAL A 220 7.41 4.95 -1.45
C VAL A 220 7.28 6.07 -2.47
N ILE A 221 6.06 6.48 -2.75
CA ILE A 221 5.76 7.64 -3.60
C ILE A 221 5.23 8.76 -2.71
N VAL A 222 5.86 9.93 -2.75
CA VAL A 222 5.47 11.08 -1.92
C VAL A 222 5.18 12.29 -2.80
N GLY A 223 3.95 12.80 -2.72
CA GLY A 223 3.55 13.94 -3.53
C GLY A 223 2.32 14.66 -2.99
N PRO A 224 2.03 15.84 -3.54
CA PRO A 224 0.78 16.54 -3.25
C PRO A 224 -0.41 15.78 -3.83
N ILE A 225 -1.54 15.77 -3.12
CA ILE A 225 -2.81 15.32 -3.71
C ILE A 225 -3.27 16.32 -4.76
N SER A 226 -4.12 15.90 -5.70
CA SER A 226 -4.70 16.81 -6.66
C SER A 226 -5.93 17.56 -6.11
N ILE A 227 -6.09 18.82 -6.53
CA ILE A 227 -7.31 19.62 -6.36
C ILE A 227 -8.10 19.69 -7.66
N GLY A 228 -9.42 19.60 -7.52
CA GLY A 228 -10.38 19.70 -8.61
C GLY A 228 -10.67 18.36 -9.30
N GLN A 229 -11.94 18.21 -9.71
CA GLN A 229 -12.42 17.02 -10.43
C GLN A 229 -12.31 17.15 -11.96
N GLY A 230 -11.77 18.28 -12.48
CA GLY A 230 -11.66 18.53 -13.91
C GLY A 230 -10.54 17.75 -14.62
N GLU A 231 -10.49 17.89 -15.94
CA GLU A 231 -9.56 17.17 -16.85
C GLU A 231 -8.08 17.50 -16.62
N ARG A 232 -7.76 18.58 -15.89
CA ARG A 232 -6.40 18.99 -15.55
C ARG A 232 -6.25 19.13 -14.02
N PRO A 233 -5.92 18.03 -13.31
CA PRO A 233 -5.62 18.09 -11.89
C PRO A 233 -4.47 19.07 -11.64
N LYS A 234 -4.59 19.86 -10.56
CA LYS A 234 -3.51 20.71 -10.07
C LYS A 234 -3.03 20.17 -8.73
N PRO A 235 -1.73 20.22 -8.42
CA PRO A 235 -1.23 19.79 -7.13
C PRO A 235 -1.69 20.73 -6.01
N ASP A 236 -2.19 20.18 -4.90
CA ASP A 236 -2.36 20.90 -3.63
C ASP A 236 -1.10 20.73 -2.78
N HIS A 237 -0.20 21.70 -2.88
CA HIS A 237 1.06 21.68 -2.14
C HIS A 237 0.89 21.78 -0.62
N ASN A 238 -0.31 22.08 -0.12
CA ASN A 238 -0.58 22.11 1.32
C ASN A 238 -0.87 20.72 1.88
N VAL A 239 -1.11 19.72 1.02
CA VAL A 239 -1.56 18.40 1.42
C VAL A 239 -0.70 17.33 0.75
N ILE A 240 0.25 16.83 1.51
CA ILE A 240 1.15 15.76 1.08
C ILE A 240 0.58 14.39 1.49
N GLN A 241 0.67 13.46 0.56
CA GLN A 241 0.33 12.05 0.77
C GLN A 241 1.54 11.18 0.43
N GLN A 242 1.65 10.06 1.12
CA GLN A 242 2.68 9.04 0.90
C GLN A 242 1.97 7.74 0.55
N ALA A 243 2.34 7.12 -0.57
CA ALA A 243 1.88 5.80 -0.95
C ALA A 243 3.01 4.80 -0.73
N HIS A 244 2.77 3.81 0.12
CA HIS A 244 3.67 2.67 0.33
C HIS A 244 3.30 1.60 -0.69
N VAL A 245 4.11 1.47 -1.74
CA VAL A 245 3.78 0.74 -2.99
C VAL A 245 4.61 -0.52 -3.19
N SER A 246 5.58 -0.76 -2.31
CA SER A 246 6.32 -2.02 -2.24
C SER A 246 6.12 -2.74 -0.92
N TYR A 247 6.38 -4.05 -0.93
CA TYR A 247 6.39 -4.83 0.31
C TYR A 247 7.37 -4.25 1.35
N ARG A 248 8.60 -3.93 0.95
CA ARG A 248 9.62 -3.38 1.87
C ARG A 248 9.10 -2.13 2.58
N SER A 249 8.45 -1.24 1.83
CA SER A 249 7.85 -0.04 2.41
C SER A 249 6.68 -0.33 3.37
N CYS A 250 5.87 -1.35 3.08
CA CYS A 250 4.76 -1.76 3.93
C CYS A 250 5.24 -2.45 5.21
N GLU A 251 6.32 -3.22 5.14
CA GLU A 251 6.98 -3.82 6.30
C GLU A 251 7.51 -2.73 7.25
N ARG A 252 8.20 -1.72 6.72
CA ARG A 252 8.64 -0.56 7.52
C ARG A 252 7.48 0.22 8.10
N LEU A 253 6.40 0.37 7.34
CA LEU A 253 5.19 1.02 7.81
C LEU A 253 4.54 0.23 8.94
N ALA A 254 4.38 -1.08 8.79
CA ALA A 254 3.81 -1.99 9.80
C ALA A 254 4.57 -1.90 11.13
N ALA A 255 5.90 -1.98 11.07
CA ALA A 255 6.77 -1.88 12.24
C ALA A 255 6.69 -0.51 12.96
N SER A 256 6.22 0.53 12.26
CA SER A 256 6.06 1.89 12.82
C SER A 256 4.66 2.18 13.37
N LEU A 257 3.75 1.21 13.36
CA LEU A 257 2.37 1.38 13.85
C LEU A 257 2.35 1.53 15.39
N VAL A 258 1.92 2.69 15.88
CA VAL A 258 1.89 2.97 17.33
C VAL A 258 0.48 3.02 17.91
N ALA A 259 -0.53 3.39 17.12
CA ALA A 259 -1.91 3.42 17.59
C ALA A 259 -2.95 3.18 16.49
N ILE A 260 -4.14 2.72 16.90
CA ILE A 260 -5.34 2.63 16.08
C ILE A 260 -6.49 3.34 16.80
N ILE A 261 -7.07 4.34 16.15
CA ILE A 261 -8.24 5.08 16.65
C ILE A 261 -9.49 4.57 15.93
N TYR A 262 -10.34 3.85 16.65
CA TYR A 262 -11.65 3.40 16.16
C TYR A 262 -12.70 4.48 16.36
N LEU A 263 -13.43 4.80 15.30
CA LEU A 263 -14.52 5.76 15.31
C LEU A 263 -15.84 5.04 15.55
N LYS A 264 -16.56 5.45 16.60
CA LYS A 264 -17.93 4.98 16.88
C LYS A 264 -18.91 6.10 16.60
N ASN A 265 -19.97 5.80 15.87
CA ASN A 265 -21.06 6.74 15.64
C ASN A 265 -21.84 7.00 16.93
#